data_AF-A0A6L7A5W3-F1
#
_entry.id   AF-A0A6L7A5W3-F1
#
_cell.length_a   1.000
_cell.length_b   1.000
_cell.length_c   1.000
_cell.angle_alpha   90.00
_cell.angle_beta   90.00
_cell.angle_gamma   90.00
#
_symmetry.space_group_name_H-M   'P 1'
#
loop_
_entity.id
_entity.type
_entity.pdbx_description
1 polymer ?
#
loop_
_entity_poly.entity_id
_entity_poly.type
_entity_poly.pdbx_seq_one_letter_code
_entity_poly.pdbx_strand_id
1 'polypeptide(L)'
;GALLRSKGRVIDSLDIDEIRWPLAGVKVTQRGVDGRLQAILQAHENELGDFVLHMDGLANDFLPDAGRWQWRYWGKGSFTPMNATWDVAGKGEWHDSTITLTDLSTGFDQLQYGTMTVEKPRLILDKPVVWVRDAQHPSFSGALSLDAGQTLFTGGSVLPPSTLKFSVDGRDPTYFLFKGDLHAGEIGPVRVNGRWDGIRLRGNAWWPKQSLTVFQPLVPPDWKMNLRDGELYAQVAFSAAPEQGFRAGGHGVLKGGSAWMPDNQVNGVDFVLPFRFADGAWHLGTRGPVTLRIAEVINLVTAKNITADLQGRYPWTEEEPLLLTDVSVDVLGGNVLMKQLRMPQHDPALLRLNNLSSSELVSAVNPKQFAMSGAFSGALPLWLNNEKWIVKDGWLANSGPMTLRLDKDTADAVVKDNMTAGSAINWLRYMEISRSSTKINLDNLGLLIMQANITGTSRVDGKSGTVNLNYYHEENIFTLWRSLRFGDNLQAWLEQNARLPGNDCPQGKECEEKQ
;
A
#
# COMPACT_ATOMS: atom_id res chain seq x y z
N GLY A 1 15.02 -24.13 -56.06
CA GLY A 1 15.42 -24.19 -54.64
C GLY A 1 14.55 -25.21 -53.94
N ALA A 2 15.15 -26.05 -53.09
CA ALA A 2 14.37 -26.97 -52.25
C ALA A 2 13.77 -26.20 -51.07
N LEU A 3 12.47 -26.38 -50.83
CA LEU A 3 11.72 -25.75 -49.74
C LEU A 3 10.85 -26.83 -49.10
N LEU A 4 11.02 -27.05 -47.79
CA LEU A 4 10.05 -27.82 -47.01
C LEU A 4 8.98 -26.86 -46.47
N ARG A 5 7.72 -27.26 -46.57
CA ARG A 5 6.58 -26.56 -45.98
C ARG A 5 5.73 -27.51 -45.16
N SER A 6 5.32 -27.09 -43.97
CA SER A 6 4.38 -27.83 -43.15
C SER A 6 3.34 -26.88 -42.52
N LYS A 7 2.17 -27.44 -42.23
CA LYS A 7 1.06 -26.79 -41.54
C LYS A 7 0.32 -27.83 -40.71
N GLY A 8 -0.34 -27.41 -39.64
CA GLY A 8 -1.17 -28.28 -38.80
C GLY A 8 -1.02 -28.03 -37.31
N ARG A 9 -1.85 -28.72 -36.53
CA ARG A 9 -1.86 -28.65 -35.06
C ARG A 9 -0.74 -29.51 -34.47
N VAL A 10 0.10 -28.94 -33.61
CA VAL A 10 1.27 -29.65 -33.02
C VAL A 10 1.00 -30.13 -31.59
N ILE A 11 0.27 -29.35 -30.81
CA ILE A 11 -0.29 -29.70 -29.51
C ILE A 11 -1.72 -29.13 -29.43
N ASP A 12 -2.53 -29.55 -28.47
CA ASP A 12 -3.98 -29.24 -28.42
C ASP A 12 -4.33 -27.75 -28.57
N SER A 13 -3.42 -26.84 -28.23
CA SER A 13 -3.63 -25.39 -28.32
C SER A 13 -2.87 -24.67 -29.46
N LEU A 14 -1.73 -25.20 -29.93
CA LEU A 14 -0.85 -24.52 -30.89
C LEU A 14 -1.10 -24.97 -32.33
N ASP A 15 -1.63 -24.05 -33.14
CA ASP A 15 -1.90 -24.24 -34.56
C ASP A 15 -0.81 -23.58 -35.41
N ILE A 16 -0.12 -24.40 -36.22
CA ILE A 16 0.92 -23.92 -37.14
C ILE A 16 0.28 -23.58 -38.48
N ASP A 17 0.18 -22.28 -38.76
CA ASP A 17 -0.29 -21.76 -40.04
C ASP A 17 0.69 -22.11 -41.15
N GLU A 18 1.98 -21.87 -40.90
CA GLU A 18 3.03 -22.18 -41.84
C GLU A 18 4.40 -22.28 -41.18
N ILE A 19 5.11 -23.38 -41.46
CA ILE A 19 6.56 -23.46 -41.31
C ILE A 19 7.20 -23.52 -42.70
N ARG A 20 8.24 -22.71 -42.93
CA ARG A 20 9.06 -22.72 -44.16
C ARG A 20 10.52 -23.02 -43.83
N TRP A 21 11.08 -24.08 -44.40
CA TRP A 21 12.51 -24.38 -44.33
C TRP A 21 13.16 -24.36 -45.73
N PRO A 22 13.81 -23.25 -46.11
CA PRO A 22 14.68 -23.23 -47.27
C PRO A 22 15.83 -24.23 -47.08
N LEU A 23 15.96 -25.19 -47.98
CA LEU A 23 16.98 -26.25 -47.93
C LEU A 23 18.09 -26.07 -48.99
N ALA A 24 18.07 -24.96 -49.72
CA ALA A 24 19.08 -24.68 -50.73
C ALA A 24 20.47 -24.55 -50.08
N GLY A 25 21.41 -25.39 -50.51
CA GLY A 25 22.78 -25.40 -49.98
C GLY A 25 22.94 -26.21 -48.69
N VAL A 26 21.89 -26.87 -48.19
CA VAL A 26 21.98 -27.80 -47.07
C VAL A 26 22.42 -29.17 -47.59
N LYS A 27 23.42 -29.76 -46.94
CA LYS A 27 23.88 -31.13 -47.19
C LYS A 27 23.68 -31.95 -45.94
N VAL A 28 23.21 -33.18 -46.11
CA VAL A 28 23.13 -34.16 -45.02
C VAL A 28 24.19 -35.22 -45.30
N THR A 29 25.13 -35.37 -44.38
CA THR A 29 26.23 -36.34 -44.46
C THR A 29 26.11 -37.34 -43.31
N GLN A 30 26.99 -38.35 -43.29
CA GLN A 30 27.10 -39.25 -42.14
C GLN A 30 27.63 -38.54 -40.87
N ARG A 31 28.32 -37.41 -41.04
CA ARG A 31 28.88 -36.62 -39.92
C ARG A 31 27.87 -35.64 -39.35
N GLY A 32 26.91 -35.19 -40.16
CA GLY A 32 25.84 -34.31 -39.72
C GLY A 32 25.28 -33.45 -40.84
N VAL A 33 24.68 -32.33 -40.45
CA VAL A 33 24.09 -31.35 -41.35
C VAL A 33 25.08 -30.21 -41.60
N ASP A 34 25.32 -29.90 -42.87
CA ASP A 34 26.14 -28.77 -43.31
C ASP A 34 25.32 -27.75 -44.07
N GLY A 35 25.65 -26.47 -43.89
CA GLY A 35 25.09 -25.37 -44.66
C GLY A 35 24.12 -24.50 -43.86
N ARG A 36 23.46 -23.58 -44.56
CA ARG A 36 22.59 -22.57 -43.93
C ARG A 36 21.24 -23.17 -43.57
N LEU A 37 20.93 -23.22 -42.28
CA LEU A 37 19.64 -23.67 -41.76
C LEU A 37 18.75 -22.46 -41.48
N GLN A 38 17.62 -22.39 -42.19
CA GLN A 38 16.66 -21.30 -42.03
C GLN A 38 15.27 -21.85 -41.73
N ALA A 39 14.57 -21.19 -40.82
CA ALA A 39 13.17 -21.47 -40.55
C ALA A 39 12.38 -20.17 -40.40
N ILE A 40 11.16 -20.17 -40.92
CA ILE A 40 10.15 -19.17 -40.61
C ILE A 40 8.94 -19.94 -40.10
N LEU A 41 8.53 -19.67 -38.87
CA LEU A 41 7.35 -20.23 -38.23
C LEU A 41 6.33 -19.10 -38.06
N GLN A 42 5.16 -19.29 -38.64
CA GLN A 42 3.96 -18.54 -38.35
C GLN A 42 2.97 -19.49 -37.68
N ALA A 43 2.50 -19.10 -36.51
CA ALA A 43 1.57 -19.89 -35.72
C ALA A 43 0.66 -18.97 -34.93
N HIS A 44 -0.45 -19.53 -34.50
CA HIS A 44 -1.35 -18.91 -33.57
C HIS A 44 -1.75 -19.89 -32.48
N GLU A 45 -2.08 -19.33 -31.33
CA GLU A 45 -2.83 -20.04 -30.31
C GLU A 45 -4.12 -19.25 -30.06
N ASN A 46 -5.26 -19.94 -30.05
CA ASN A 46 -6.57 -19.28 -29.98
C ASN A 46 -6.73 -18.35 -28.76
N GLU A 47 -6.01 -18.62 -27.67
CA GLU A 47 -6.06 -17.81 -26.44
C GLU A 47 -4.88 -16.83 -26.30
N LEU A 48 -3.68 -17.19 -26.75
CA LEU A 48 -2.50 -16.34 -26.57
C LEU A 48 -2.29 -15.35 -27.71
N GLY A 49 -2.75 -15.65 -28.93
CA GLY A 49 -2.61 -14.79 -30.11
C GLY A 49 -1.63 -15.32 -31.16
N ASP A 50 -1.39 -14.50 -32.18
CA ASP A 50 -0.60 -14.84 -33.36
C ASP A 50 0.87 -14.45 -33.16
N PHE A 51 1.78 -15.22 -33.75
CA PHE A 51 3.19 -14.88 -33.75
C PHE A 51 3.96 -15.37 -34.97
N VAL A 52 5.07 -14.69 -35.23
CA VAL A 52 6.04 -15.06 -36.25
C VAL A 52 7.42 -15.15 -35.62
N LEU A 53 8.08 -16.28 -35.82
CA LEU A 53 9.46 -16.54 -35.42
C LEU A 53 10.31 -16.86 -36.64
N HIS A 54 11.45 -16.20 -36.73
CA HIS A 54 12.49 -16.45 -37.72
C HIS A 54 13.69 -17.07 -37.04
N MET A 55 14.33 -18.00 -37.74
CA MET A 55 15.60 -18.59 -37.38
C MET A 55 16.50 -18.66 -38.61
N ASP A 56 17.77 -18.33 -38.41
CA ASP A 56 18.78 -18.36 -39.46
C ASP A 56 20.12 -18.74 -38.84
N GLY A 57 20.79 -19.73 -39.40
CA GLY A 57 22.03 -20.22 -38.84
C GLY A 57 22.88 -20.96 -39.85
N LEU A 58 24.13 -21.23 -39.46
CA LEU A 58 25.09 -21.99 -40.25
C LEU A 58 25.49 -23.24 -39.46
N ALA A 59 25.25 -24.40 -40.06
CA ALA A 59 25.64 -25.70 -39.53
C ALA A 59 26.91 -26.21 -40.23
N ASN A 60 27.76 -26.87 -39.45
CA ASN A 60 28.99 -27.53 -39.89
C ASN A 60 29.09 -28.89 -39.19
N ASP A 61 28.96 -29.97 -39.95
CA ASP A 61 28.87 -31.35 -39.47
C ASP A 61 27.92 -31.50 -38.25
N PHE A 62 26.79 -30.76 -38.23
CA PHE A 62 25.97 -30.64 -37.03
C PHE A 62 25.08 -31.86 -36.79
N LEU A 63 25.17 -32.41 -35.57
CA LEU A 63 24.22 -33.31 -34.94
C LEU A 63 23.96 -32.84 -33.49
N PRO A 64 22.86 -33.22 -32.83
CA PRO A 64 22.72 -32.97 -31.40
C PRO A 64 23.93 -33.49 -30.65
N ASP A 65 24.58 -32.61 -29.90
CA ASP A 65 25.77 -32.88 -29.09
C ASP A 65 27.07 -33.21 -29.88
N ALA A 66 27.13 -32.96 -31.20
CA ALA A 66 28.34 -33.09 -32.02
C ALA A 66 28.40 -32.06 -33.18
N GLY A 67 29.59 -31.54 -33.46
CA GLY A 67 29.76 -30.56 -34.54
C GLY A 67 29.30 -29.17 -34.11
N ARG A 68 28.94 -28.30 -35.05
CA ARG A 68 28.63 -26.90 -34.73
C ARG A 68 27.42 -26.36 -35.48
N TRP A 69 26.55 -25.67 -34.75
CA TRP A 69 25.50 -24.84 -35.33
C TRP A 69 25.48 -23.47 -34.65
N GLN A 70 25.68 -22.41 -35.43
CA GLN A 70 25.53 -21.03 -34.99
C GLN A 70 24.22 -20.49 -35.52
N TRP A 71 23.40 -19.88 -34.67
CA TRP A 71 22.10 -19.33 -35.07
C TRP A 71 21.87 -17.93 -34.54
N ARG A 72 20.93 -17.27 -35.21
CA ARG A 72 20.19 -16.11 -34.72
C ARG A 72 18.71 -16.39 -34.87
N TYR A 73 17.93 -15.79 -34.01
CA TYR A 73 16.48 -15.85 -34.05
C TYR A 73 15.91 -14.46 -33.78
N TRP A 74 14.75 -14.18 -34.36
CA TRP A 74 13.99 -12.98 -34.07
C TRP A 74 12.52 -13.20 -34.38
N GLY A 75 11.65 -12.45 -33.73
CA GLY A 75 10.23 -12.56 -33.98
C GLY A 75 9.42 -11.61 -33.14
N LYS A 76 8.11 -11.69 -33.34
CA LYS A 76 7.12 -10.86 -32.68
C LYS A 76 5.78 -11.57 -32.67
N GLY A 77 4.93 -11.19 -31.73
CA GLY A 77 3.56 -11.67 -31.65
C GLY A 77 2.67 -10.79 -30.79
N SER A 78 1.39 -11.16 -30.74
CA SER A 78 0.46 -10.63 -29.74
C SER A 78 0.40 -11.56 -28.53
N PHE A 79 -0.01 -11.00 -27.40
CA PHE A 79 -0.38 -11.70 -26.18
C PHE A 79 -1.75 -11.19 -25.72
N THR A 80 -2.79 -11.81 -26.26
CA THR A 80 -4.18 -11.41 -26.07
C THR A 80 -4.60 -11.32 -24.59
N PRO A 81 -4.19 -12.24 -23.68
CA PRO A 81 -4.65 -12.20 -22.29
C PRO A 81 -4.28 -10.94 -21.51
N MET A 82 -3.25 -10.20 -21.96
CA MET A 82 -2.83 -8.93 -21.34
C MET A 82 -2.85 -7.75 -22.31
N ASN A 83 -3.50 -7.91 -23.47
CA ASN A 83 -3.55 -6.90 -24.53
C ASN A 83 -2.16 -6.29 -24.83
N ALA A 84 -1.17 -7.17 -24.99
CA ALA A 84 0.22 -6.80 -25.16
C ALA A 84 0.76 -7.32 -26.49
N THR A 85 1.83 -6.71 -26.99
CA THR A 85 2.67 -7.27 -28.04
C THR A 85 4.03 -7.61 -27.47
N TRP A 86 4.66 -8.65 -28.02
CA TRP A 86 5.99 -9.06 -27.61
C TRP A 86 6.92 -9.17 -28.81
N ASP A 87 8.20 -8.98 -28.55
CA ASP A 87 9.27 -9.26 -29.49
C ASP A 87 10.39 -10.04 -28.83
N VAL A 88 11.15 -10.74 -29.68
CA VAL A 88 12.32 -11.49 -29.27
C VAL A 88 13.39 -11.37 -30.34
N ALA A 89 14.64 -11.31 -29.90
CA ALA A 89 15.80 -11.50 -30.74
C ALA A 89 16.93 -12.12 -29.93
N GLY A 90 17.78 -12.89 -30.59
CA GLY A 90 18.94 -13.47 -29.92
C GLY A 90 19.86 -14.22 -30.87
N LYS A 91 20.99 -14.65 -30.31
CA LYS A 91 22.02 -15.42 -31.00
C LYS A 91 22.59 -16.47 -30.07
N GLY A 92 22.96 -17.60 -30.65
CA GLY A 92 23.62 -18.66 -29.90
C GLY A 92 24.41 -19.60 -30.79
N GLU A 93 25.05 -20.54 -30.12
CA GLU A 93 25.85 -21.59 -30.72
C GLU A 93 25.62 -22.89 -29.97
N TRP A 94 25.53 -23.99 -30.70
CA TRP A 94 25.54 -25.35 -30.19
C TRP A 94 26.79 -25.96 -30.78
N HIS A 95 27.79 -26.15 -29.93
CA HIS A 95 29.08 -26.69 -30.29
C HIS A 95 29.34 -27.91 -29.43
N ASP A 96 29.37 -29.07 -30.07
CA ASP A 96 29.39 -30.38 -29.41
C ASP A 96 28.32 -30.43 -28.31
N SER A 97 28.66 -30.80 -27.09
CA SER A 97 27.73 -30.90 -25.97
C SER A 97 27.37 -29.56 -25.30
N THR A 98 27.80 -28.41 -25.83
CA THR A 98 27.57 -27.10 -25.20
C THR A 98 26.65 -26.21 -26.03
N ILE A 99 25.58 -25.74 -25.41
CA ILE A 99 24.69 -24.70 -25.96
C ILE A 99 25.01 -23.38 -25.27
N THR A 100 25.41 -22.37 -26.03
CA THR A 100 25.68 -21.01 -25.54
C THR A 100 24.72 -20.03 -26.18
N LEU A 101 23.97 -19.30 -25.38
CA LEU A 101 23.20 -18.13 -25.80
C LEU A 101 24.05 -16.89 -25.52
N THR A 102 24.53 -16.21 -26.56
CA THR A 102 25.40 -15.03 -26.44
C THR A 102 24.63 -13.72 -26.41
N ASP A 103 23.43 -13.72 -27.01
CA ASP A 103 22.54 -12.57 -27.06
C ASP A 103 21.09 -13.04 -26.83
N LEU A 104 20.37 -12.32 -25.97
CA LEU A 104 18.93 -12.41 -25.79
C LEU A 104 18.41 -10.99 -25.56
N SER A 105 17.32 -10.64 -26.24
CA SER A 105 16.47 -9.51 -25.91
C SER A 105 15.04 -9.95 -26.16
N THR A 106 14.24 -10.03 -25.12
CA THR A 106 12.80 -10.31 -25.25
C THR A 106 12.01 -9.44 -24.29
N GLY A 107 10.84 -8.98 -24.71
CA GLY A 107 10.02 -8.15 -23.85
C GLY A 107 8.63 -7.92 -24.41
N PHE A 108 7.82 -7.25 -23.61
CA PHE A 108 6.49 -6.78 -23.99
C PHE A 108 6.53 -5.26 -24.19
N ASP A 109 5.58 -4.72 -24.95
CA ASP A 109 5.30 -3.27 -24.98
C ASP A 109 4.66 -2.79 -23.67
N GLN A 110 3.82 -3.63 -23.05
CA GLN A 110 3.23 -3.45 -21.73
C GLN A 110 2.88 -4.81 -21.13
N LEU A 111 2.79 -4.88 -19.80
CA LEU A 111 2.31 -6.08 -19.11
C LEU A 111 1.26 -5.69 -18.07
N GLN A 112 0.00 -6.05 -18.32
CA GLN A 112 -1.10 -5.80 -17.39
C GLN A 112 -1.41 -7.07 -16.60
N TYR A 113 -1.30 -7.00 -15.27
CA TYR A 113 -1.62 -8.11 -14.37
C TYR A 113 -2.41 -7.62 -13.16
N GLY A 114 -3.68 -8.01 -13.08
CA GLY A 114 -4.58 -7.56 -12.02
C GLY A 114 -4.69 -6.03 -11.97
N THR A 115 -4.29 -5.43 -10.85
CA THR A 115 -4.31 -3.97 -10.63
C THR A 115 -3.01 -3.27 -11.03
N MET A 116 -2.11 -3.95 -11.74
CA MET A 116 -0.76 -3.49 -12.03
C MET A 116 -0.51 -3.45 -13.54
N THR A 117 0.07 -2.36 -14.03
CA THR A 117 0.54 -2.21 -15.41
C THR A 117 2.02 -1.89 -15.42
N VAL A 118 2.83 -2.77 -15.99
CA VAL A 118 4.29 -2.60 -16.12
C VAL A 118 4.60 -2.07 -17.52
N GLU A 119 5.31 -0.94 -17.61
CA GLU A 119 5.72 -0.40 -18.90
C GLU A 119 6.94 -1.15 -19.46
N LYS A 120 6.84 -1.61 -20.71
CA LYS A 120 7.94 -2.13 -21.53
C LYS A 120 8.94 -3.07 -20.81
N PRO A 121 8.50 -4.12 -20.11
CA PRO A 121 9.42 -5.04 -19.45
C PRO A 121 10.25 -5.80 -20.50
N ARG A 122 11.57 -5.85 -20.30
CA ARG A 122 12.52 -6.47 -21.22
C ARG A 122 13.59 -7.24 -20.47
N LEU A 123 13.77 -8.50 -20.88
CA LEU A 123 14.80 -9.41 -20.41
C LEU A 123 15.96 -9.44 -21.41
N ILE A 124 17.17 -9.19 -20.91
CA ILE A 124 18.42 -9.27 -21.67
C ILE A 124 19.46 -10.13 -20.96
N LEU A 125 20.52 -10.54 -21.67
CA LEU A 125 21.70 -11.15 -21.04
C LEU A 125 22.65 -10.09 -20.50
N ASP A 126 23.08 -10.26 -19.26
CA ASP A 126 24.24 -9.58 -18.67
C ASP A 126 25.52 -10.40 -18.90
N LYS A 127 25.38 -11.74 -18.92
CA LYS A 127 26.41 -12.70 -19.33
C LYS A 127 25.79 -13.82 -20.19
N PRO A 128 26.56 -14.43 -21.11
CA PRO A 128 26.07 -15.57 -21.88
C PRO A 128 25.47 -16.65 -21.00
N VAL A 129 24.36 -17.24 -21.45
CA VAL A 129 23.81 -18.44 -20.82
C VAL A 129 24.49 -19.64 -21.45
N VAL A 130 25.14 -20.47 -20.65
CA VAL A 130 25.87 -21.65 -21.10
C VAL A 130 25.21 -22.89 -20.48
N TRP A 131 24.82 -23.83 -21.33
CA TRP A 131 24.30 -25.13 -20.96
C TRP A 131 25.22 -26.22 -21.50
N VAL A 132 25.99 -26.83 -20.62
CA VAL A 132 26.79 -28.03 -20.91
C VAL A 132 25.91 -29.24 -20.66
N ARG A 133 25.64 -29.98 -21.74
CA ARG A 133 24.77 -31.17 -21.79
C ARG A 133 25.55 -32.48 -21.62
N ASP A 134 26.79 -32.40 -21.14
CA ASP A 134 27.59 -33.57 -20.82
C ASP A 134 26.86 -34.49 -19.82
N ALA A 135 26.89 -35.79 -20.08
CA ALA A 135 26.14 -36.76 -19.27
C ALA A 135 26.72 -36.92 -17.85
N GLN A 136 28.03 -36.71 -17.68
CA GLN A 136 28.72 -36.88 -16.40
C GLN A 136 28.81 -35.58 -15.60
N HIS A 137 29.04 -34.46 -16.30
CA HIS A 137 29.23 -33.13 -15.71
C HIS A 137 28.30 -32.08 -16.35
N PRO A 138 26.97 -32.26 -16.28
CA PRO A 138 26.03 -31.27 -16.79
C PRO A 138 26.11 -29.98 -15.97
N SER A 139 26.02 -28.84 -16.64
CA SER A 139 26.01 -27.54 -15.98
C SER A 139 25.18 -26.53 -16.75
N PHE A 140 24.58 -25.60 -16.03
CA PHE A 140 23.80 -24.50 -16.57
C PHE A 140 24.14 -23.23 -15.81
N SER A 141 24.59 -22.19 -16.51
CA SER A 141 24.94 -20.92 -15.86
C SER A 141 24.63 -19.73 -16.77
N GLY A 142 24.43 -18.56 -16.17
CA GLY A 142 24.25 -17.32 -16.92
C GLY A 142 23.88 -16.15 -16.02
N ALA A 143 23.84 -14.94 -16.59
CA ALA A 143 23.34 -13.76 -15.90
C ALA A 143 22.44 -12.95 -16.82
N LEU A 144 21.32 -12.48 -16.27
CA LEU A 144 20.27 -11.77 -17.00
C LEU A 144 19.90 -10.48 -16.27
N SER A 145 19.39 -9.51 -17.02
CA SER A 145 18.78 -8.29 -16.51
C SER A 145 17.33 -8.24 -16.99
N LEU A 146 16.40 -8.10 -16.07
CA LEU A 146 15.01 -7.76 -16.37
C LEU A 146 14.81 -6.28 -16.04
N ASP A 147 14.72 -5.47 -17.07
CA ASP A 147 14.51 -4.03 -16.99
C ASP A 147 13.05 -3.72 -17.31
N ALA A 148 12.43 -2.84 -16.55
CA ALA A 148 11.08 -2.37 -16.78
C ALA A 148 11.02 -0.85 -16.59
N GLY A 149 10.14 -0.21 -17.37
CA GLY A 149 9.73 1.16 -17.12
C GLY A 149 8.93 1.28 -15.82
N GLN A 150 8.19 2.38 -15.68
CA GLN A 150 7.36 2.56 -14.48
C GLN A 150 6.29 1.48 -14.39
N THR A 151 5.97 1.08 -13.16
CA THR A 151 4.82 0.22 -12.89
C THR A 151 3.74 1.03 -12.21
N LEU A 152 2.56 1.08 -12.83
CA LEU A 152 1.40 1.82 -12.36
C LEU A 152 0.43 0.89 -11.65
N PHE A 153 -0.09 1.32 -10.49
CA PHE A 153 -1.14 0.61 -9.76
C PHE A 153 -2.48 1.35 -9.90
N THR A 154 -3.61 0.64 -9.85
CA THR A 154 -4.97 1.21 -10.02
C THR A 154 -5.30 2.38 -9.06
N GLY A 155 -4.56 2.53 -7.95
CA GLY A 155 -4.68 3.65 -7.01
C GLY A 155 -3.77 4.86 -7.29
N GLY A 156 -3.07 4.89 -8.42
CA GLY A 156 -2.14 5.99 -8.78
C GLY A 156 -0.75 5.87 -8.17
N SER A 157 -0.50 4.89 -7.29
CA SER A 157 0.85 4.55 -6.83
C SER A 157 1.73 4.14 -8.01
N VAL A 158 3.03 4.42 -7.92
CA VAL A 158 4.00 4.15 -8.97
C VAL A 158 5.23 3.46 -8.38
N LEU A 159 5.61 2.30 -8.91
CA LEU A 159 6.97 1.81 -8.74
C LEU A 159 7.84 2.49 -9.81
N PRO A 160 8.94 3.17 -9.44
CA PRO A 160 9.87 3.74 -10.41
C PRO A 160 10.41 2.67 -11.37
N PRO A 161 11.05 3.07 -12.50
CA PRO A 161 11.72 2.14 -13.39
C PRO A 161 12.61 1.17 -12.61
N SER A 162 12.47 -0.11 -12.93
CA SER A 162 13.03 -1.17 -12.10
C SER A 162 13.93 -2.09 -12.90
N THR A 163 14.97 -2.58 -12.24
CA THR A 163 15.97 -3.47 -12.81
C THR A 163 16.20 -4.62 -11.83
N LEU A 164 15.89 -5.84 -12.26
CA LEU A 164 16.29 -7.06 -11.59
C LEU A 164 17.46 -7.69 -12.34
N LYS A 165 18.67 -7.55 -11.77
CA LYS A 165 19.83 -8.32 -12.24
C LYS A 165 19.91 -9.62 -11.47
N PHE A 166 19.99 -10.74 -12.17
CA PHE A 166 20.06 -12.05 -11.54
C PHE A 166 20.98 -13.01 -12.30
N SER A 167 21.58 -13.92 -11.55
CA SER A 167 22.37 -15.04 -12.06
C SER A 167 21.60 -16.34 -11.85
N VAL A 168 21.85 -17.29 -12.75
CA VAL A 168 21.36 -18.66 -12.66
C VAL A 168 22.54 -19.61 -12.64
N ASP A 169 22.44 -20.67 -11.85
CA ASP A 169 23.44 -21.72 -11.71
C ASP A 169 22.77 -23.05 -11.38
N GLY A 170 23.05 -24.11 -12.12
CA GLY A 170 22.32 -25.36 -12.00
C GLY A 170 22.83 -26.46 -12.91
N ARG A 171 21.98 -27.47 -13.12
CA ARG A 171 22.27 -28.62 -13.96
C ARG A 171 21.89 -28.36 -15.42
N ASP A 172 20.71 -27.79 -15.62
CA ASP A 172 20.07 -27.60 -16.91
C ASP A 172 18.96 -26.51 -16.79
N PRO A 173 18.35 -26.05 -17.89
CA PRO A 173 17.31 -25.02 -17.87
C PRO A 173 16.03 -25.38 -17.08
N THR A 174 15.85 -26.65 -16.70
CA THR A 174 14.72 -27.10 -15.88
C THR A 174 15.08 -27.21 -14.40
N TYR A 175 16.36 -27.16 -14.03
CA TYR A 175 16.80 -27.27 -12.65
C TYR A 175 17.97 -26.33 -12.35
N PHE A 176 17.67 -25.18 -11.75
CA PHE A 176 18.66 -24.17 -11.39
C PHE A 176 18.31 -23.37 -10.14
N LEU A 177 19.36 -22.87 -9.48
CA LEU A 177 19.29 -21.84 -8.47
C LEU A 177 19.38 -20.48 -9.14
N PHE A 178 18.73 -19.46 -8.56
CA PHE A 178 18.91 -18.08 -8.97
C PHE A 178 19.21 -17.18 -7.79
N LYS A 179 19.96 -16.10 -8.04
CA LYS A 179 20.28 -15.04 -7.07
C LYS A 179 20.34 -13.71 -7.81
N GLY A 180 19.74 -12.67 -7.26
CA GLY A 180 19.71 -11.36 -7.89
C GLY A 180 19.34 -10.24 -6.94
N ASP A 181 19.43 -9.03 -7.47
CA ASP A 181 19.10 -7.80 -6.77
C ASP A 181 18.13 -6.99 -7.64
N LEU A 182 16.98 -6.64 -7.06
CA LEU A 182 15.98 -5.76 -7.67
C LEU A 182 16.15 -4.34 -7.13
N HIS A 183 16.28 -3.37 -8.02
CA HIS A 183 16.24 -1.94 -7.71
C HIS A 183 15.09 -1.27 -8.45
N ALA A 184 14.51 -0.22 -7.87
CA ALA A 184 13.49 0.63 -8.50
C ALA A 184 13.72 2.09 -8.12
N GLY A 185 14.56 2.82 -8.86
CA GLY A 185 15.13 4.08 -8.36
C GLY A 185 15.89 3.85 -7.05
N GLU A 186 15.55 4.60 -5.99
CA GLU A 186 16.18 4.49 -4.66
C GLU A 186 15.64 3.31 -3.81
N ILE A 187 14.60 2.63 -4.30
CA ILE A 187 13.96 1.47 -3.65
C ILE A 187 14.82 0.22 -3.92
N GLY A 188 15.31 -0.45 -2.88
CA GLY A 188 16.19 -1.62 -2.97
C GLY A 188 17.66 -1.32 -2.62
N PRO A 189 18.58 -2.28 -2.82
CA PRO A 189 18.39 -3.59 -3.45
C PRO A 189 17.48 -4.50 -2.64
N VAL A 190 16.44 -5.04 -3.28
CA VAL A 190 15.72 -6.21 -2.77
C VAL A 190 16.46 -7.46 -3.24
N ARG A 191 17.10 -8.15 -2.29
CA ARG A 191 17.88 -9.34 -2.59
C ARG A 191 16.95 -10.52 -2.79
N VAL A 192 16.98 -11.14 -3.95
CA VAL A 192 16.19 -12.33 -4.26
C VAL A 192 17.08 -13.55 -4.43
N ASN A 193 16.64 -14.68 -3.91
CA ASN A 193 17.26 -15.96 -4.18
C ASN A 193 16.21 -17.06 -4.26
N GLY A 194 16.54 -18.15 -4.93
CA GLY A 194 15.61 -19.26 -5.01
C GLY A 194 16.06 -20.36 -5.94
N ARG A 195 15.10 -21.19 -6.32
CA ARG A 195 15.28 -22.32 -7.22
C ARG A 195 14.08 -22.49 -8.15
N TRP A 196 14.36 -22.97 -9.34
CA TRP A 196 13.42 -23.56 -10.27
C TRP A 196 13.68 -25.07 -10.30
N ASP A 197 12.64 -25.87 -10.06
CA ASP A 197 12.72 -27.34 -10.06
C ASP A 197 11.96 -28.00 -11.23
N GLY A 198 11.67 -27.23 -12.29
CA GLY A 198 10.98 -27.69 -13.49
C GLY A 198 9.45 -27.60 -13.40
N ILE A 199 8.93 -27.51 -12.18
CA ILE A 199 7.49 -27.40 -11.91
C ILE A 199 7.20 -26.16 -11.07
N ARG A 200 8.05 -25.87 -10.08
CA ARG A 200 7.82 -24.82 -9.10
C ARG A 200 9.02 -23.90 -8.96
N LEU A 201 8.74 -22.60 -9.04
CA LEU A 201 9.63 -21.55 -8.59
C LEU A 201 9.47 -21.38 -7.08
N ARG A 202 10.56 -21.37 -6.31
CA ARG A 202 10.54 -21.06 -4.88
C ARG A 202 11.69 -20.14 -4.55
N GLY A 203 11.45 -19.16 -3.69
CA GLY A 203 12.52 -18.25 -3.32
C GLY A 203 12.21 -17.41 -2.10
N ASN A 204 13.18 -16.60 -1.73
CA ASN A 204 13.06 -15.57 -0.72
C ASN A 204 13.46 -14.22 -1.33
N ALA A 205 12.78 -13.17 -0.88
CA ALA A 205 13.13 -11.79 -1.11
C ALA A 205 13.43 -11.14 0.25
N TRP A 206 14.57 -10.48 0.35
CA TRP A 206 14.99 -9.75 1.54
C TRP A 206 15.16 -8.29 1.19
N TRP A 207 14.42 -7.46 1.89
CA TRP A 207 14.49 -6.02 1.78
C TRP A 207 15.31 -5.48 2.96
N PRO A 208 16.47 -4.84 2.71
CA PRO A 208 17.27 -4.22 3.77
C PRO A 208 16.51 -3.11 4.49
N LYS A 209 17.01 -2.68 5.63
CA LYS A 209 16.52 -1.45 6.24
C LYS A 209 16.78 -0.26 5.31
N GLN A 210 15.74 0.48 4.99
CA GLN A 210 15.79 1.71 4.21
C GLN A 210 14.90 2.79 4.82
N SER A 211 15.26 4.05 4.56
CA SER A 211 14.45 5.20 4.94
C SER A 211 13.04 5.09 4.38
N LEU A 212 12.02 5.44 5.16
CA LEU A 212 10.63 5.44 4.73
C LEU A 212 10.39 6.36 3.52
N THR A 213 11.15 7.44 3.40
CA THR A 213 11.02 8.42 2.30
C THR A 213 11.21 7.84 0.91
N VAL A 214 12.02 6.80 0.76
CA VAL A 214 12.28 6.20 -0.57
C VAL A 214 11.02 5.53 -1.13
N PHE A 215 10.06 5.19 -0.26
CA PHE A 215 8.79 4.56 -0.62
C PHE A 215 7.69 5.59 -0.97
N GLN A 216 7.99 6.90 -1.00
CA GLN A 216 7.03 7.94 -1.37
C GLN A 216 6.29 7.67 -2.69
N PRO A 217 6.93 7.14 -3.77
CA PRO A 217 6.22 6.84 -5.01
C PRO A 217 5.11 5.78 -4.87
N LEU A 218 5.20 4.90 -3.86
CA LEU A 218 4.21 3.86 -3.60
C LEU A 218 2.96 4.38 -2.87
N VAL A 219 2.99 5.61 -2.35
CA VAL A 219 1.84 6.26 -1.74
C VAL A 219 0.96 6.89 -2.83
N PRO A 220 -0.35 6.58 -2.87
CA PRO A 220 -1.29 7.23 -3.79
C PRO A 220 -1.22 8.76 -3.69
N PRO A 221 -1.03 9.50 -4.81
CA PRO A 221 -0.96 10.96 -4.79
C PRO A 221 -2.20 11.62 -4.18
N ASP A 222 -3.38 11.02 -4.38
CA ASP A 222 -4.67 11.52 -3.86
C ASP A 222 -4.74 11.55 -2.33
N TRP A 223 -3.91 10.74 -1.65
CA TRP A 223 -3.83 10.76 -0.19
C TRP A 223 -3.11 12.02 0.31
N LYS A 224 -2.36 12.71 -0.56
CA LYS A 224 -1.57 13.90 -0.25
C LYS A 224 -0.67 13.67 0.99
N MET A 225 -0.19 12.44 1.14
CA MET A 225 0.59 12.01 2.28
C MET A 225 2.09 12.06 1.93
N ASN A 226 2.84 12.90 2.63
CA ASN A 226 4.27 13.06 2.50
C ASN A 226 4.98 12.29 3.63
N LEU A 227 5.71 11.24 3.27
CA LEU A 227 6.51 10.42 4.17
C LEU A 227 7.75 11.19 4.63
N ARG A 228 8.11 11.05 5.91
CA ARG A 228 9.15 11.84 6.56
C ARG A 228 10.23 10.96 7.18
N ASP A 229 10.01 10.45 8.38
CA ASP A 229 10.99 9.67 9.12
C ASP A 229 10.58 8.20 9.17
N GLY A 230 11.53 7.35 9.57
CA GLY A 230 11.31 5.95 9.85
C GLY A 230 12.12 5.01 8.95
N GLU A 231 12.18 3.76 9.38
CA GLU A 231 12.85 2.68 8.66
C GLU A 231 11.85 1.59 8.27
N LEU A 232 11.89 1.15 7.02
CA LEU A 232 11.16 -0.01 6.54
C LEU A 232 12.13 -1.14 6.15
N TYR A 233 11.80 -2.37 6.52
CA TYR A 233 12.44 -3.58 6.02
C TYR A 233 11.45 -4.73 5.95
N ALA A 234 11.75 -5.75 5.15
CA ALA A 234 10.84 -6.86 4.94
C ALA A 234 11.58 -8.14 4.59
N GLN A 235 10.96 -9.27 4.91
CA GLN A 235 11.39 -10.58 4.46
C GLN A 235 10.19 -11.37 3.98
N VAL A 236 10.30 -11.90 2.76
CA VAL A 236 9.21 -12.60 2.07
C VAL A 236 9.75 -13.90 1.51
N ALA A 237 9.03 -15.00 1.74
CA ALA A 237 9.19 -16.24 1.00
C ALA A 237 8.07 -16.33 -0.04
N PHE A 238 8.37 -16.84 -1.24
CA PHE A 238 7.39 -16.97 -2.31
C PHE A 238 7.51 -18.31 -3.03
N SER A 239 6.42 -18.72 -3.66
CA SER A 239 6.36 -19.88 -4.54
C SER A 239 5.35 -19.67 -5.66
N ALA A 240 5.68 -20.12 -6.86
CA ALA A 240 4.78 -20.11 -8.01
C ALA A 240 4.82 -21.46 -8.74
N ALA A 241 3.65 -22.02 -9.04
CA ALA A 241 3.47 -23.22 -9.88
C ALA A 241 2.12 -23.14 -10.61
N PRO A 242 1.96 -23.82 -11.77
CA PRO A 242 0.73 -23.73 -12.59
C PRO A 242 -0.58 -23.95 -11.82
N GLU A 243 -0.69 -25.04 -11.05
CA GLU A 243 -1.91 -25.34 -10.27
C GLU A 243 -2.05 -24.55 -8.97
N GLN A 244 -0.92 -24.05 -8.43
CA GLN A 244 -0.88 -23.36 -7.14
C GLN A 244 -1.12 -21.85 -7.26
N GLY A 245 -0.84 -21.29 -8.45
CA GLY A 245 -0.66 -19.86 -8.64
C GLY A 245 0.53 -19.32 -7.85
N PHE A 246 0.57 -17.99 -7.69
CA PHE A 246 1.57 -17.30 -6.87
C PHE A 246 1.12 -17.29 -5.40
N ARG A 247 2.02 -17.71 -4.51
CA ARG A 247 1.87 -17.56 -3.06
C ARG A 247 3.08 -16.87 -2.47
N ALA A 248 2.84 -15.99 -1.51
CA ALA A 248 3.90 -15.34 -0.75
C ALA A 248 3.56 -15.33 0.75
N GLY A 249 4.56 -15.19 1.60
CA GLY A 249 4.34 -15.02 3.02
C GLY A 249 5.59 -14.51 3.70
N GLY A 250 5.41 -13.71 4.74
CA GLY A 250 6.52 -13.00 5.32
C GLY A 250 6.09 -12.01 6.37
N HIS A 251 6.98 -11.05 6.63
CA HIS A 251 6.67 -9.91 7.46
C HIS A 251 7.35 -8.66 6.92
N GLY A 252 6.61 -7.55 6.95
CA GLY A 252 7.15 -6.20 6.80
C GLY A 252 7.19 -5.52 8.15
N VAL A 253 8.21 -4.69 8.39
CA VAL A 253 8.34 -3.91 9.62
C VAL A 253 8.58 -2.46 9.26
N LEU A 254 7.75 -1.58 9.84
CA LEU A 254 7.98 -0.15 9.91
C LEU A 254 8.36 0.22 11.34
N LYS A 255 9.41 1.02 11.51
CA LYS A 255 9.79 1.61 12.78
C LYS A 255 9.93 3.12 12.69
N GLY A 256 9.34 3.84 13.64
CA GLY A 256 9.46 5.28 13.77
C GLY A 256 8.90 6.06 12.58
N GLY A 257 7.93 5.48 11.87
CA GLY A 257 7.34 6.10 10.69
C GLY A 257 6.69 7.44 11.01
N SER A 258 6.90 8.45 10.17
CA SER A 258 6.16 9.70 10.24
C SER A 258 5.69 10.15 8.87
N ALA A 259 4.55 10.83 8.85
CA ALA A 259 3.95 11.34 7.64
C ALA A 259 3.16 12.62 7.90
N TRP A 260 3.16 13.51 6.91
CA TRP A 260 2.30 14.68 6.85
C TRP A 260 1.20 14.47 5.82
N MET A 261 -0.01 14.80 6.21
CA MET A 261 -1.19 14.93 5.34
C MET A 261 -1.62 16.42 5.37
N PRO A 262 -2.51 16.86 4.47
CA PRO A 262 -2.89 18.29 4.38
C PRO A 262 -3.32 18.89 5.72
N ASP A 263 -3.98 18.07 6.54
CA ASP A 263 -4.58 18.53 7.78
C ASP A 263 -4.15 17.70 9.02
N ASN A 264 -3.18 16.79 8.87
CA ASN A 264 -2.76 15.89 9.94
C ASN A 264 -1.27 15.60 9.89
N GLN A 265 -0.67 15.40 11.06
CA GLN A 265 0.65 14.80 11.17
C GLN A 265 0.55 13.51 11.97
N VAL A 266 1.24 12.47 11.51
CA VAL A 266 1.34 11.18 12.18
C VAL A 266 2.81 10.92 12.50
N ASN A 267 3.11 10.61 13.76
CA ASN A 267 4.46 10.44 14.26
C ASN A 267 4.61 9.12 15.02
N GLY A 268 5.79 8.51 14.91
CA GLY A 268 6.15 7.31 15.67
C GLY A 268 5.29 6.10 15.34
N VAL A 269 5.02 5.87 14.06
CA VAL A 269 4.31 4.69 13.57
C VAL A 269 5.24 3.48 13.59
N ASP A 270 4.89 2.51 14.40
CA ASP A 270 5.50 1.19 14.43
C ASP A 270 4.46 0.14 14.03
N PHE A 271 4.79 -0.70 13.06
CA PHE A 271 4.00 -1.91 12.81
C PHE A 271 4.86 -3.09 12.37
N VAL A 272 4.41 -4.27 12.74
CA VAL A 272 4.91 -5.55 12.21
C VAL A 272 3.74 -6.21 11.50
N LEU A 273 3.86 -6.39 10.18
CA LEU A 273 2.83 -6.91 9.30
C LEU A 273 3.17 -8.36 8.90
N PRO A 274 2.89 -9.38 9.73
CA PRO A 274 2.94 -10.75 9.28
C PRO A 274 1.79 -11.00 8.30
N PHE A 275 2.12 -11.47 7.10
CA PHE A 275 1.15 -11.73 6.06
C PHE A 275 1.39 -13.06 5.37
N ARG A 276 0.32 -13.57 4.75
CA ARG A 276 0.36 -14.58 3.71
C ARG A 276 -0.51 -14.10 2.56
N PHE A 277 -0.03 -14.25 1.34
CA PHE A 277 -0.77 -14.00 0.12
C PHE A 277 -0.98 -15.33 -0.61
N ALA A 278 -2.23 -15.66 -0.90
CA ALA A 278 -2.60 -16.83 -1.69
C ALA A 278 -3.96 -16.59 -2.33
N ASP A 279 -4.16 -17.14 -3.53
CA ASP A 279 -5.46 -17.16 -4.21
C ASP A 279 -6.07 -15.74 -4.34
N GLY A 280 -5.21 -14.75 -4.61
CA GLY A 280 -5.59 -13.35 -4.80
C GLY A 280 -5.91 -12.56 -3.52
N ALA A 281 -5.71 -13.12 -2.32
CA ALA A 281 -6.03 -12.45 -1.06
C ALA A 281 -4.88 -12.47 -0.05
N TRP A 282 -4.92 -11.46 0.82
CA TRP A 282 -4.02 -11.29 1.94
C TRP A 282 -4.65 -11.85 3.21
N HIS A 283 -3.93 -12.74 3.88
CA HIS A 283 -4.21 -13.19 5.24
C HIS A 283 -3.24 -12.48 6.17
N LEU A 284 -3.78 -11.56 6.96
CA LEU A 284 -3.07 -10.73 7.91
C LEU A 284 -3.14 -11.39 9.29
N GLY A 285 -2.03 -11.37 10.01
CA GLY A 285 -2.00 -11.83 11.39
C GLY A 285 -2.02 -13.36 11.57
N THR A 286 -1.55 -14.14 10.59
CA THR A 286 -1.62 -15.62 10.60
C THR A 286 -0.92 -16.32 11.77
N ARG A 287 0.03 -15.65 12.44
CA ARG A 287 0.77 -16.16 13.62
C ARG A 287 0.56 -15.32 14.88
N GLY A 288 -0.37 -14.38 14.83
CA GLY A 288 -0.55 -13.30 15.81
C GLY A 288 -0.89 -12.01 15.07
N PRO A 289 -1.66 -11.09 15.69
CA PRO A 289 -2.17 -9.91 15.02
C PRO A 289 -1.06 -9.00 14.51
N VAL A 290 -1.38 -8.24 13.48
CA VAL A 290 -0.59 -7.09 13.03
C VAL A 290 -0.74 -6.01 14.10
N THR A 291 0.30 -5.79 14.90
CA THR A 291 0.28 -4.78 15.96
C THR A 291 0.66 -3.43 15.38
N LEU A 292 -0.28 -2.48 15.39
CA LEU A 292 -0.07 -1.09 15.02
C LEU A 292 0.07 -0.25 16.29
N ARG A 293 1.17 0.50 16.38
CA ARG A 293 1.42 1.46 17.46
C ARG A 293 1.74 2.80 16.82
N ILE A 294 1.09 3.87 17.26
CA ILE A 294 1.36 5.22 16.77
C ILE A 294 1.55 6.11 18.00
N ALA A 295 2.71 6.75 18.09
CA ALA A 295 3.03 7.61 19.22
C ALA A 295 2.08 8.82 19.30
N GLU A 296 1.85 9.47 18.16
CA GLU A 296 1.06 10.70 18.12
C GLU A 296 0.41 10.94 16.74
N VAL A 297 -0.83 11.41 16.77
CA VAL A 297 -1.52 12.01 15.62
C VAL A 297 -1.92 13.42 16.01
N ILE A 298 -1.35 14.41 15.32
CA ILE A 298 -1.62 15.83 15.51
C ILE A 298 -2.71 16.25 14.51
N ASN A 299 -3.78 16.81 15.05
CA ASN A 299 -4.93 17.43 14.38
C ASN A 299 -5.49 18.47 15.39
N LEU A 300 -6.71 18.98 15.17
CA LEU A 300 -7.48 19.83 16.07
C LEU A 300 -7.42 19.37 17.53
N VAL A 301 -7.44 18.05 17.74
CA VAL A 301 -7.12 17.42 19.01
C VAL A 301 -6.01 16.41 18.79
N THR A 302 -4.95 16.50 19.58
CA THR A 302 -3.84 15.54 19.54
C THR A 302 -4.26 14.22 20.17
N ALA A 303 -4.12 13.13 19.43
CA ALA A 303 -4.28 11.76 19.91
C ALA A 303 -2.90 11.14 20.14
N LYS A 304 -2.73 10.43 21.26
CA LYS A 304 -1.46 9.83 21.68
C LYS A 304 -1.62 8.36 22.01
N ASN A 305 -0.49 7.64 22.02
CA ASN A 305 -0.41 6.23 22.45
C ASN A 305 -1.46 5.35 21.75
N ILE A 306 -1.66 5.55 20.45
CA ILE A 306 -2.64 4.80 19.69
C ILE A 306 -2.14 3.37 19.54
N THR A 307 -2.98 2.43 19.93
CA THR A 307 -2.73 1.00 19.75
C THR A 307 -3.91 0.42 18.99
N ALA A 308 -3.63 -0.53 18.11
CA ALA A 308 -4.63 -1.31 17.40
C ALA A 308 -4.02 -2.61 16.89
N ASP A 309 -4.81 -3.67 16.85
CA ASP A 309 -4.38 -4.98 16.38
C ASP A 309 -5.27 -5.43 15.22
N LEU A 310 -4.67 -5.81 14.09
CA LEU A 310 -5.38 -6.19 12.86
C LEU A 310 -5.14 -7.66 12.50
N GLN A 311 -6.21 -8.39 12.20
CA GLN A 311 -6.14 -9.81 11.81
C GLN A 311 -7.28 -10.20 10.88
N GLY A 312 -7.05 -11.14 9.96
CA GLY A 312 -8.08 -11.65 9.06
C GLY A 312 -7.72 -11.51 7.57
N ARG A 313 -8.72 -11.56 6.69
CA ARG A 313 -8.51 -11.56 5.23
C ARG A 313 -8.76 -10.18 4.61
N TYR A 314 -7.98 -9.81 3.60
CA TYR A 314 -8.23 -8.68 2.73
C TYR A 314 -8.13 -9.07 1.24
N PRO A 315 -9.15 -8.79 0.41
CA PRO A 315 -10.48 -8.31 0.79
C PRO A 315 -11.22 -9.31 1.71
N TRP A 316 -11.95 -8.81 2.69
CA TRP A 316 -12.68 -9.62 3.67
C TRP A 316 -13.94 -10.25 3.07
N THR A 317 -14.38 -11.36 3.66
CA THR A 317 -15.66 -12.03 3.33
C THR A 317 -16.43 -12.33 4.63
N GLU A 318 -17.66 -12.85 4.52
CA GLU A 318 -18.40 -13.27 5.72
C GLU A 318 -17.73 -14.45 6.44
N GLU A 319 -17.14 -15.38 5.69
CA GLU A 319 -16.46 -16.56 6.24
C GLU A 319 -15.06 -16.23 6.77
N GLU A 320 -14.36 -15.31 6.12
CA GLU A 320 -13.02 -14.84 6.49
C GLU A 320 -13.05 -13.33 6.76
N PRO A 321 -13.55 -12.90 7.94
CA PRO A 321 -13.67 -11.49 8.26
C PRO A 321 -12.32 -10.84 8.54
N LEU A 322 -12.28 -9.51 8.43
CA LEU A 322 -11.19 -8.68 8.94
C LEU A 322 -11.59 -8.09 10.29
N LEU A 323 -10.73 -8.23 11.29
CA LEU A 323 -10.96 -7.80 12.66
C LEU A 323 -9.92 -6.74 13.06
N LEU A 324 -10.40 -5.64 13.61
CA LEU A 324 -9.61 -4.62 14.29
C LEU A 324 -9.95 -4.68 15.78
N THR A 325 -8.99 -5.05 16.62
CA THR A 325 -9.17 -5.23 18.07
C THR A 325 -8.20 -4.36 18.86
N ASP A 326 -8.41 -4.34 20.17
CA ASP A 326 -7.49 -3.71 21.14
C ASP A 326 -7.14 -2.28 20.78
N VAL A 327 -8.15 -1.53 20.30
CA VAL A 327 -7.97 -0.13 19.96
C VAL A 327 -8.04 0.69 21.24
N SER A 328 -6.95 1.41 21.52
CA SER A 328 -6.86 2.36 22.62
C SER A 328 -6.19 3.64 22.13
N VAL A 329 -6.74 4.78 22.51
CA VAL A 329 -6.25 6.11 22.13
C VAL A 329 -6.35 7.04 23.34
N ASP A 330 -5.25 7.72 23.68
CA ASP A 330 -5.26 8.78 24.68
C ASP A 330 -5.57 10.10 23.99
N VAL A 331 -6.64 10.78 24.43
CA VAL A 331 -7.14 11.99 23.77
C VAL A 331 -7.98 12.80 24.74
N LEU A 332 -7.96 14.13 24.63
CA LEU A 332 -8.68 15.05 25.52
C LEU A 332 -8.43 14.76 27.01
N GLY A 333 -7.19 14.48 27.41
CA GLY A 333 -6.82 14.15 28.79
C GLY A 333 -7.41 12.84 29.37
N GLY A 334 -8.15 12.08 28.57
CA GLY A 334 -8.72 10.79 28.92
C GLY A 334 -8.36 9.71 27.89
N ASN A 335 -9.20 8.69 27.80
CA ASN A 335 -8.91 7.51 26.97
C ASN A 335 -10.15 7.01 26.22
N VAL A 336 -9.98 6.61 24.97
CA VAL A 336 -11.02 6.03 24.11
C VAL A 336 -10.63 4.59 23.76
N LEU A 337 -11.55 3.66 24.02
CA LEU A 337 -11.35 2.23 23.79
C LEU A 337 -12.36 1.69 22.79
N MET A 338 -11.94 0.77 21.94
CA MET A 338 -12.84 -0.07 21.15
C MET A 338 -12.33 -1.51 21.18
N LYS A 339 -13.18 -2.41 21.69
CA LYS A 339 -12.80 -3.82 21.85
C LYS A 339 -12.61 -4.51 20.51
N GLN A 340 -13.55 -4.30 19.59
CA GLN A 340 -13.56 -4.98 18.31
C GLN A 340 -14.40 -4.22 17.30
N LEU A 341 -13.91 -4.19 16.06
CA LEU A 341 -14.63 -3.88 14.84
C LEU A 341 -14.41 -5.06 13.88
N ARG A 342 -15.51 -5.61 13.35
CA ARG A 342 -15.50 -6.71 12.38
C ARG A 342 -15.98 -6.20 11.02
N MET A 343 -15.30 -6.63 9.96
CA MET A 343 -15.71 -6.44 8.57
C MET A 343 -15.99 -7.79 7.90
N PRO A 344 -17.12 -7.98 7.18
CA PRO A 344 -18.23 -7.04 7.05
C PRO A 344 -18.90 -6.70 8.38
N GLN A 345 -19.33 -5.44 8.52
CA GLN A 345 -19.94 -4.93 9.74
C GLN A 345 -21.43 -5.25 9.78
N HIS A 346 -21.86 -5.99 10.81
CA HIS A 346 -23.28 -6.25 11.11
C HIS A 346 -23.76 -5.52 12.36
N ASP A 347 -22.85 -5.30 13.31
CA ASP A 347 -23.10 -4.64 14.59
C ASP A 347 -22.23 -3.39 14.72
N PRO A 348 -22.70 -2.36 15.47
CA PRO A 348 -21.89 -1.17 15.69
C PRO A 348 -20.66 -1.51 16.53
N ALA A 349 -19.52 -0.92 16.18
CA ALA A 349 -18.33 -0.99 17.00
C ALA A 349 -18.47 0.00 18.17
N LEU A 350 -18.54 -0.50 19.40
CA LEU A 350 -18.78 0.36 20.56
C LEU A 350 -17.48 1.06 20.99
N LEU A 351 -17.40 2.38 20.75
CA LEU A 351 -16.37 3.23 21.33
C LEU A 351 -16.75 3.56 22.78
N ARG A 352 -15.84 3.32 23.72
CA ARG A 352 -16.00 3.70 25.14
C ARG A 352 -15.09 4.88 25.43
N LEU A 353 -15.69 5.96 25.90
CA LEU A 353 -15.03 7.20 26.25
C LEU A 353 -14.85 7.21 27.76
N ASN A 354 -13.62 7.31 28.24
CA ASN A 354 -13.30 7.27 29.66
C ASN A 354 -12.64 8.58 30.08
N ASN A 355 -13.33 9.30 30.97
CA ASN A 355 -12.80 10.46 31.69
C ASN A 355 -12.18 11.55 30.78
N LEU A 356 -12.85 11.87 29.67
CA LEU A 356 -12.44 12.92 28.75
C LEU A 356 -12.66 14.31 29.37
N SER A 357 -11.71 15.22 29.15
CA SER A 357 -11.71 16.59 29.65
C SER A 357 -12.63 17.47 28.81
N SER A 358 -13.68 18.01 29.43
CA SER A 358 -14.52 19.01 28.77
C SER A 358 -13.77 20.31 28.50
N SER A 359 -12.75 20.63 29.31
CA SER A 359 -11.96 21.85 29.11
C SER A 359 -11.11 21.75 27.86
N GLU A 360 -10.44 20.62 27.63
CA GLU A 360 -9.67 20.42 26.40
C GLU A 360 -10.58 20.43 25.17
N LEU A 361 -11.78 19.82 25.25
CA LEU A 361 -12.75 19.84 24.16
C LEU A 361 -13.24 21.25 23.84
N VAL A 362 -13.63 22.02 24.87
CA VAL A 362 -14.10 23.40 24.70
C VAL A 362 -12.96 24.29 24.20
N SER A 363 -11.72 24.10 24.66
CA SER A 363 -10.57 24.83 24.14
C SER A 363 -10.29 24.53 22.66
N ALA A 364 -10.44 23.27 22.23
CA ALA A 364 -10.25 22.88 20.83
C ALA A 364 -11.32 23.46 19.89
N VAL A 365 -12.58 23.50 20.32
CA VAL A 365 -13.68 24.10 19.54
C VAL A 365 -13.70 25.63 19.65
N ASN A 366 -13.14 26.16 20.74
CA ASN A 366 -13.04 27.58 21.08
C ASN A 366 -14.35 28.39 20.91
N PRO A 367 -15.49 27.94 21.51
CA PRO A 367 -16.71 28.73 21.48
C PRO A 367 -16.54 29.99 22.35
N LYS A 368 -17.00 31.13 21.86
CA LYS A 368 -16.91 32.40 22.60
C LYS A 368 -17.94 32.51 23.72
N GLN A 369 -18.97 31.68 23.69
CA GLN A 369 -20.19 31.85 24.47
C GLN A 369 -20.11 31.23 25.87
N PHE A 370 -19.29 30.19 26.07
CA PHE A 370 -19.22 29.48 27.35
C PHE A 370 -17.88 28.79 27.57
N ALA A 371 -17.58 28.51 28.83
CA ALA A 371 -16.49 27.64 29.26
C ALA A 371 -17.05 26.47 30.08
N MET A 372 -16.45 25.29 29.93
CA MET A 372 -16.84 24.10 30.68
C MET A 372 -15.60 23.38 31.22
N SER A 373 -15.68 22.86 32.44
CA SER A 373 -14.61 22.06 33.03
C SER A 373 -15.13 20.85 33.80
N GLY A 374 -14.27 19.84 33.94
CA GLY A 374 -14.58 18.54 34.51
C GLY A 374 -14.52 17.43 33.46
N ALA A 375 -14.81 16.21 33.90
CA ALA A 375 -14.65 15.02 33.07
C ALA A 375 -15.98 14.38 32.70
N PHE A 376 -16.05 13.83 31.49
CA PHE A 376 -17.19 13.08 31.00
C PHE A 376 -16.77 11.72 30.43
N SER A 377 -17.68 10.76 30.49
CA SER A 377 -17.53 9.42 29.92
C SER A 377 -18.77 9.06 29.14
N GLY A 378 -18.70 8.01 28.34
CA GLY A 378 -19.83 7.62 27.53
C GLY A 378 -19.54 6.43 26.61
N ALA A 379 -20.51 6.15 25.76
CA ALA A 379 -20.35 5.13 24.73
C ALA A 379 -20.98 5.59 23.42
N LEU A 380 -20.24 5.42 22.32
CA LEU A 380 -20.67 5.77 20.97
C LEU A 380 -20.68 4.50 20.09
N PRO A 381 -21.85 3.97 19.73
CA PRO A 381 -21.97 2.88 18.77
C PRO A 381 -21.62 3.36 17.36
N LEU A 382 -20.44 2.99 16.84
CA LEU A 382 -19.90 3.43 15.55
C LEU A 382 -20.31 2.51 14.40
N TRP A 383 -20.82 3.10 13.34
CA TRP A 383 -21.10 2.46 12.06
C TRP A 383 -20.21 3.05 10.98
N LEU A 384 -19.47 2.19 10.27
CA LEU A 384 -18.58 2.60 9.18
C LEU A 384 -19.23 2.45 7.80
N ASN A 385 -20.15 1.50 7.67
CA ASN A 385 -20.82 1.20 6.40
C ASN A 385 -22.34 1.08 6.57
N ASN A 386 -22.95 2.10 7.19
CA ASN A 386 -24.39 2.18 7.35
C ASN A 386 -24.96 3.33 6.51
N GLU A 387 -26.10 3.09 5.86
CA GLU A 387 -26.73 4.05 4.95
C GLU A 387 -27.27 5.32 5.61
N LYS A 388 -27.40 5.33 6.95
CA LYS A 388 -28.03 6.43 7.68
C LYS A 388 -27.18 6.99 8.81
N TRP A 389 -26.45 6.15 9.54
CA TRP A 389 -25.84 6.55 10.80
C TRP A 389 -24.32 6.35 10.80
N ILE A 390 -23.61 7.28 11.43
CA ILE A 390 -22.23 7.08 11.90
C ILE A 390 -22.26 6.72 13.38
N VAL A 391 -23.07 7.41 14.17
CA VAL A 391 -23.35 7.06 15.56
C VAL A 391 -24.86 7.06 15.78
N LYS A 392 -25.39 5.99 16.37
CA LYS A 392 -26.79 5.91 16.76
C LYS A 392 -26.92 5.52 18.22
N ASP A 393 -27.77 6.23 18.95
CA ASP A 393 -28.07 6.00 20.35
C ASP A 393 -26.83 6.05 21.26
N GLY A 394 -25.89 6.94 20.93
CA GLY A 394 -24.74 7.23 21.78
C GLY A 394 -25.16 7.98 23.03
N TRP A 395 -24.36 7.89 24.09
CA TRP A 395 -24.60 8.64 25.32
C TRP A 395 -23.32 9.15 25.96
N LEU A 396 -23.41 10.30 26.63
CA LEU A 396 -22.37 10.87 27.48
C LEU A 396 -22.96 11.21 28.85
N ALA A 397 -22.14 11.15 29.90
CA ALA A 397 -22.47 11.62 31.23
C ALA A 397 -21.24 12.17 31.94
N ASN A 398 -21.42 13.08 32.90
CA ASN A 398 -20.34 13.54 33.74
C ASN A 398 -19.80 12.37 34.60
N SER A 399 -18.47 12.26 34.70
CA SER A 399 -17.78 11.25 35.51
C SER A 399 -17.37 11.77 36.90
N GLY A 400 -17.64 13.05 37.14
CA GLY A 400 -17.39 13.75 38.39
C GLY A 400 -18.04 15.14 38.37
N PRO A 401 -17.71 16.01 39.34
CA PRO A 401 -18.17 17.40 39.33
C PRO A 401 -17.75 18.10 38.04
N MET A 402 -18.69 18.81 37.42
CA MET A 402 -18.41 19.67 36.26
C MET A 402 -18.82 21.10 36.57
N THR A 403 -18.22 22.07 35.90
CA THR A 403 -18.67 23.47 35.98
C THR A 403 -18.94 24.01 34.59
N LEU A 404 -20.00 24.82 34.47
CA LEU A 404 -20.35 25.58 33.28
C LEU A 404 -20.32 27.06 33.62
N ARG A 405 -19.67 27.86 32.79
CA ARG A 405 -19.65 29.32 32.90
C ARG A 405 -20.07 29.94 31.58
N LEU A 406 -21.09 30.78 31.60
CA LEU A 406 -21.47 31.58 30.44
C LEU A 406 -20.55 32.80 30.34
N ASP A 407 -20.16 33.17 29.13
CA ASP A 407 -19.44 34.40 28.88
C ASP A 407 -20.28 35.61 29.32
N LYS A 408 -19.61 36.66 29.82
CA LYS A 408 -20.27 37.81 30.42
C LYS A 408 -21.11 38.56 29.38
N ASP A 409 -20.53 38.85 28.22
CA ASP A 409 -21.21 39.63 27.18
C ASP A 409 -22.36 38.83 26.59
N THR A 410 -22.17 37.51 26.45
CA THR A 410 -23.25 36.59 26.06
C THR A 410 -24.39 36.59 27.08
N ALA A 411 -24.09 36.45 28.37
CA ALA A 411 -25.08 36.48 29.43
C ALA A 411 -25.85 37.81 29.47
N ASP A 412 -25.12 38.93 29.35
CA ASP A 412 -25.68 40.29 29.39
C ASP A 412 -26.58 40.55 28.16
N ALA A 413 -26.20 40.06 26.98
CA ALA A 413 -27.00 40.17 25.76
C ALA A 413 -28.34 39.42 25.88
N VAL A 414 -28.33 38.17 26.35
CA VAL A 414 -29.58 37.39 26.45
C VAL A 414 -30.50 37.94 27.56
N VAL A 415 -29.94 38.48 28.64
CA VAL A 415 -30.74 39.17 29.69
C VAL A 415 -31.41 40.43 29.15
N LYS A 416 -30.72 41.19 28.29
CA LYS A 416 -31.25 42.42 27.69
C LYS A 416 -32.41 42.16 26.73
N ASP A 417 -32.34 41.09 25.94
CA ASP A 417 -33.36 40.75 24.94
C ASP A 417 -34.61 40.08 25.56
N ASN A 418 -34.56 39.61 26.81
CA ASN A 418 -35.65 38.85 27.41
C ASN A 418 -35.88 39.22 28.89
N MET A 419 -36.43 40.41 29.15
CA MET A 419 -36.62 40.99 30.49
C MET A 419 -37.43 40.11 31.46
N THR A 420 -38.31 39.24 30.96
CA THR A 420 -39.10 38.28 31.77
C THR A 420 -38.33 37.01 32.13
N ALA A 421 -37.27 36.68 31.38
CA ALA A 421 -36.41 35.51 31.61
C ALA A 421 -35.03 35.87 32.22
N GLY A 422 -34.71 37.16 32.36
CA GLY A 422 -33.41 37.63 32.85
C GLY A 422 -33.01 37.08 34.23
N SER A 423 -33.98 36.79 35.10
CA SER A 423 -33.72 36.14 36.39
C SER A 423 -33.24 34.69 36.23
N ALA A 424 -33.79 33.93 35.28
CA ALA A 424 -33.42 32.53 35.00
C ALA A 424 -32.03 32.42 34.37
N ILE A 425 -31.65 33.39 33.52
CA ILE A 425 -30.35 33.40 32.83
C ILE A 425 -29.20 33.76 33.77
N ASN A 426 -29.44 34.60 34.76
CA ASN A 426 -28.43 34.85 35.79
C ASN A 426 -28.03 33.56 36.53
N TRP A 427 -28.95 32.60 36.70
CA TRP A 427 -28.62 31.28 37.26
C TRP A 427 -27.76 30.41 36.32
N LEU A 428 -27.67 30.73 35.03
CA LEU A 428 -26.82 30.00 34.08
C LEU A 428 -25.41 30.59 33.92
N ARG A 429 -25.13 31.75 34.53
CA ARG A 429 -23.80 32.39 34.46
C ARG A 429 -22.69 31.50 35.01
N TYR A 430 -22.97 30.81 36.11
CA TYR A 430 -22.09 29.82 36.71
C TYR A 430 -22.93 28.70 37.31
N MET A 431 -22.64 27.46 36.92
CA MET A 431 -23.34 26.28 37.41
C MET A 431 -22.34 25.18 37.75
N GLU A 432 -22.44 24.66 38.97
CA GLU A 432 -21.81 23.41 39.38
C GLU A 432 -22.74 22.25 39.02
N ILE A 433 -22.37 21.48 38.00
CA ILE A 433 -23.14 20.36 37.47
C ILE A 433 -22.85 19.13 38.31
N SER A 434 -23.90 18.60 38.95
CA SER A 434 -23.85 17.35 39.69
C SER A 434 -24.18 16.15 38.81
N ARG A 435 -25.07 16.33 37.83
CA ARG A 435 -25.46 15.27 36.88
C ARG A 435 -25.70 15.85 35.49
N SER A 436 -25.09 15.24 34.49
CA SER A 436 -25.42 15.45 33.08
C SER A 436 -25.64 14.11 32.40
N SER A 437 -26.63 14.06 31.51
CA SER A 437 -26.87 12.92 30.64
C SER A 437 -27.23 13.45 29.27
N THR A 438 -26.43 13.07 28.28
CA THR A 438 -26.59 13.49 26.89
C THR A 438 -26.80 12.28 26.01
N LYS A 439 -27.81 12.33 25.14
CA LYS A 439 -27.96 11.39 24.02
C LYS A 439 -27.40 12.01 22.75
N ILE A 440 -26.75 11.19 21.93
CA ILE A 440 -26.05 11.61 20.71
C ILE A 440 -26.46 10.73 19.54
N ASN A 441 -26.86 11.37 18.45
CA ASN A 441 -27.01 10.76 17.14
C ASN A 441 -26.21 11.55 16.11
N LEU A 442 -25.53 10.86 15.22
CA LEU A 442 -24.77 11.43 14.11
C LEU A 442 -25.11 10.66 12.85
N ASP A 443 -25.69 11.34 11.86
CA ASP A 443 -25.98 10.74 10.56
C ASP A 443 -24.75 10.70 9.63
N ASN A 444 -24.88 10.04 8.49
CA ASN A 444 -23.83 9.95 7.48
C ASN A 444 -23.57 11.24 6.68
N LEU A 445 -24.41 12.27 6.84
CA LEU A 445 -24.22 13.60 6.26
C LEU A 445 -23.49 14.55 7.23
N GLY A 446 -23.19 14.07 8.44
CA GLY A 446 -22.52 14.83 9.47
C GLY A 446 -23.45 15.66 10.36
N LEU A 447 -24.77 15.48 10.29
CA LEU A 447 -25.71 16.15 11.19
C LEU A 447 -25.67 15.47 12.56
N LEU A 448 -25.15 16.19 13.54
CA LEU A 448 -25.11 15.81 14.94
C LEU A 448 -26.36 16.35 15.64
N ILE A 449 -27.12 15.48 16.29
CA ILE A 449 -28.19 15.84 17.20
C ILE A 449 -27.80 15.41 18.62
N MET A 450 -27.81 16.37 19.54
CA MET A 450 -27.58 16.12 20.97
C MET A 450 -28.76 16.56 21.81
N GLN A 451 -29.11 15.72 22.80
CA GLN A 451 -30.15 16.00 23.79
C GLN A 451 -29.57 15.80 25.18
N ALA A 452 -29.30 16.90 25.88
CA ALA A 452 -28.71 16.88 27.20
C ALA A 452 -29.73 17.28 28.28
N ASN A 453 -29.74 16.53 29.37
CA ASN A 453 -30.41 16.90 30.62
C ASN A 453 -29.32 17.15 31.66
N ILE A 454 -29.24 18.39 32.16
CA ILE A 454 -28.19 18.85 33.06
C ILE A 454 -28.85 19.36 34.34
N THR A 455 -28.44 18.79 35.47
CA THR A 455 -28.85 19.22 36.80
C THR A 455 -27.62 19.74 37.54
N GLY A 456 -27.75 20.92 38.12
CA GLY A 456 -26.67 21.55 38.86
C GLY A 456 -27.17 22.56 39.88
N THR A 457 -26.22 23.10 40.64
CA THR A 457 -26.46 24.20 41.57
C THR A 457 -25.80 25.46 41.06
N SER A 458 -26.54 26.56 41.10
CA SER A 458 -26.04 27.89 40.74
C SER A 458 -26.11 28.82 41.94
N ARG A 459 -25.24 29.83 41.96
CA ARG A 459 -25.17 30.86 42.99
C ARG A 459 -25.26 32.24 42.36
N VAL A 460 -26.30 32.99 42.72
CA VAL A 460 -26.55 34.36 42.25
C VAL A 460 -26.91 35.22 43.47
N ASP A 461 -26.21 36.35 43.65
CA ASP A 461 -26.46 37.32 44.73
C ASP A 461 -26.56 36.69 46.14
N GLY A 462 -25.69 35.70 46.42
CA GLY A 462 -25.63 35.00 47.71
C GLY A 462 -26.70 33.92 47.92
N LYS A 463 -27.62 33.71 46.96
CA LYS A 463 -28.63 32.64 47.00
C LYS A 463 -28.18 31.46 46.16
N SER A 464 -28.42 30.24 46.65
CA SER A 464 -28.17 29.00 45.92
C SER A 464 -29.49 28.41 45.41
N GLY A 465 -29.50 27.90 44.18
CA GLY A 465 -30.69 27.31 43.55
C GLY A 465 -30.32 26.08 42.72
N THR A 466 -31.24 25.12 42.66
CA THR A 466 -31.12 23.97 41.76
C THR A 466 -31.61 24.38 40.37
N VAL A 467 -30.81 24.11 39.36
CA VAL A 467 -31.10 24.39 37.95
C VAL A 467 -31.22 23.07 37.21
N ASN A 468 -32.31 22.91 36.48
CA ASN A 468 -32.50 21.83 35.52
C ASN A 468 -32.53 22.44 34.12
N LEU A 469 -31.51 22.14 33.34
CA LEU A 469 -31.34 22.61 31.97
C LEU A 469 -31.53 21.45 30.99
N ASN A 470 -32.53 21.60 30.13
CA ASN A 470 -32.74 20.71 28.99
C ASN A 470 -32.20 21.42 27.75
N TYR A 471 -31.16 20.85 27.15
CA TYR A 471 -30.46 21.44 26.02
C TYR A 471 -30.58 20.54 24.79
N TYR A 472 -31.08 21.12 23.69
CA TYR A 472 -31.10 20.50 22.38
C TYR A 472 -30.07 21.21 21.50
N HIS A 473 -29.26 20.44 20.79
CA HIS A 473 -28.27 20.97 19.88
C HIS A 473 -28.30 20.20 18.57
N GLU A 474 -28.19 20.95 17.48
CA GLU A 474 -28.14 20.43 16.13
C GLU A 474 -27.08 21.20 15.37
N GLU A 475 -26.10 20.48 14.81
CA GLU A 475 -24.96 21.08 14.13
C GLU A 475 -24.44 20.12 13.07
N ASN A 476 -24.02 20.64 11.91
CA ASN A 476 -23.30 19.81 10.96
C ASN A 476 -21.81 19.79 11.33
N ILE A 477 -21.37 18.70 11.95
CA ILE A 477 -20.00 18.59 12.44
C ILE A 477 -18.98 18.54 11.30
N PHE A 478 -19.33 18.04 10.11
CA PHE A 478 -18.38 18.06 8.99
C PHE A 478 -18.09 19.49 8.53
N THR A 479 -19.10 20.35 8.49
CA THR A 479 -18.94 21.78 8.21
C THR A 479 -18.14 22.46 9.33
N LEU A 480 -18.46 22.18 10.59
CA LEU A 480 -17.73 22.73 11.74
C LEU A 480 -16.24 22.34 11.71
N TRP A 481 -15.94 21.05 11.51
CA TRP A 481 -14.57 20.54 11.45
C TRP A 481 -13.76 21.19 10.32
N ARG A 482 -14.37 21.40 9.13
CA ARG A 482 -13.71 22.13 8.03
C ARG A 482 -13.44 23.59 8.40
N SER A 483 -14.35 24.24 9.10
CA SER A 483 -14.20 25.63 9.54
C SER A 483 -13.10 25.80 10.59
N LEU A 484 -13.05 24.91 11.60
CA LEU A 484 -12.08 24.99 12.70
C LEU A 484 -10.64 24.78 12.20
N ARG A 485 -10.46 23.91 11.20
CA ARG A 485 -9.14 23.55 10.67
C ARG A 485 -8.56 24.54 9.66
N PHE A 486 -9.31 25.57 9.26
CA PHE A 486 -8.82 26.52 8.27
C PHE A 486 -7.53 27.23 8.70
N GLY A 487 -7.41 27.57 10.00
CA GLY A 487 -6.21 28.20 10.57
C GLY A 487 -5.00 27.25 10.61
N ASP A 488 -5.20 26.05 11.15
CA ASP A 488 -4.15 25.03 11.27
C ASP A 488 -3.62 24.59 9.89
N ASN A 489 -4.52 24.48 8.91
CA ASN A 489 -4.16 24.14 7.53
C ASN A 489 -3.26 25.20 6.89
N LEU A 490 -3.47 26.49 7.20
CA LEU A 490 -2.61 27.56 6.70
C LEU A 490 -1.21 27.46 7.31
N GLN A 491 -1.10 27.19 8.61
CA GLN A 491 0.19 27.03 9.29
C GLN A 491 0.94 25.79 8.79
N ALA A 492 0.29 24.63 8.73
CA ALA A 492 0.89 23.40 8.20
C ALA A 492 1.33 23.57 6.74
N TRP A 493 0.52 24.24 5.92
CA TRP A 493 0.90 24.58 4.54
C TRP A 493 2.12 25.51 4.50
N LEU A 494 2.19 26.52 5.38
CA LEU A 494 3.36 27.38 5.49
C LEU A 494 4.59 26.59 5.93
N GLU A 495 4.51 25.69 6.91
CA GLU A 495 5.64 24.86 7.33
C GLU A 495 6.09 23.88 6.24
N GLN A 496 5.15 23.34 5.46
CA GLN A 496 5.44 22.46 4.32
C GLN A 496 6.11 23.20 3.15
N ASN A 497 5.75 24.47 2.92
CA ASN A 497 6.18 25.23 1.74
C ASN A 497 7.18 26.35 2.05
N ALA A 498 7.41 26.67 3.32
CA ALA A 498 8.46 27.56 3.76
C ALA A 498 9.80 26.86 3.59
N ARG A 499 10.35 26.97 2.38
CA ARG A 499 11.79 26.94 2.22
C ARG A 499 12.33 28.17 2.94
N LEU A 500 12.77 28.01 4.19
CA LEU A 500 13.69 28.97 4.77
C LEU A 500 14.86 29.06 3.76
N PRO A 501 15.18 30.26 3.23
CA PRO A 501 16.40 30.40 2.46
C PRO A 501 17.53 29.94 3.39
N GLY A 502 18.23 28.88 2.99
CA GLY A 502 19.41 28.45 3.70
C GLY A 502 20.31 29.66 3.85
N ASN A 503 20.90 29.84 5.03
CA ASN A 503 22.06 30.68 5.18
C ASN A 503 23.21 30.02 4.39
N ASP A 504 23.17 30.15 3.06
CA ASP A 504 24.34 29.99 2.22
C ASP A 504 25.25 31.18 2.55
N CYS A 505 26.03 31.07 3.62
CA CYS A 505 27.21 31.91 3.83
C CYS A 505 28.13 31.52 2.65
N PRO A 506 28.34 32.37 1.63
CA PRO A 506 29.15 32.02 0.47
C PRO A 506 30.56 31.69 0.97
N GLN A 507 31.16 30.62 0.47
CA GLN A 507 32.52 30.24 0.83
C GLN A 507 33.45 31.47 0.69
N GLY A 508 33.95 31.97 1.83
CA GLY A 508 35.03 32.96 1.86
C GLY A 508 34.84 34.25 2.66
N LYS A 509 33.79 34.44 3.48
CA LYS A 509 33.76 35.58 4.44
C LYS A 509 33.20 35.19 5.81
N GLU A 510 33.89 35.64 6.86
CA GLU A 510 33.51 35.48 8.27
C GLU A 510 32.11 36.07 8.53
N CYS A 511 31.20 35.23 9.00
CA CYS A 511 29.85 35.61 9.41
C CYS A 511 29.96 36.12 10.87
N GLU A 512 29.78 37.43 11.12
CA GLU A 512 29.78 38.04 12.47
C GLU A 512 28.63 37.48 13.33
N GLU A 513 28.95 36.95 14.51
CA GLU A 513 27.97 36.60 15.54
C GLU A 513 27.40 37.87 16.18
N LYS A 514 26.07 38.03 16.15
CA LYS A 514 25.38 39.01 17.00
C LYS A 514 25.06 38.39 18.36
N GLN A 515 25.50 39.10 19.41
CA GLN A 515 25.17 38.87 20.82
C GLN A 515 23.67 38.90 21.11
#